data_AF-A0A800M8Y1-F1
#
_entry.id   AF-A0A800M8Y1-F1
#
_cell.length_a   1.000
_cell.length_b   1.000
_cell.length_c   1.000
_cell.angle_alpha   90.00
_cell.angle_beta   90.00
_cell.angle_gamma   90.00
#
_symmetry.space_group_name_H-M   'P 1'
#
loop_
_entity.id
_entity.type
_entity.pdbx_description
1 polymer ?
#
loop_
_entity_poly.entity_id
_entity_poly.type
_entity_poly.pdbx_seq_one_letter_code
_entity_poly.pdbx_strand_id
1 'polypeptide(L)'
;MVGDVEVWVSAIEHPCVLETARLHFGKRLKMLPVTSGGVLDLDALRERLANHRPGLIAVMAANNETGVLQPWREVRELCAE
;
A
#
# COMPACT_ATOMS: atom_id res chain seq x y z
N MET A 1 7.07 -2.19 -23.49
CA MET A 1 6.04 -3.03 -22.84
C MET A 1 6.05 -2.68 -21.38
N VAL A 2 5.07 -1.92 -20.89
CA VAL A 2 4.88 -1.76 -19.45
C VAL A 2 4.32 -3.09 -18.98
N GLY A 3 5.12 -3.87 -18.25
CA GLY A 3 4.73 -5.20 -17.79
C GLY A 3 3.47 -5.15 -16.92
N ASP A 4 2.89 -6.31 -16.68
CA ASP A 4 1.71 -6.54 -15.85
C ASP A 4 2.03 -6.34 -14.35
N VAL A 5 2.61 -5.19 -14.02
CA VAL A 5 3.20 -4.90 -12.72
C VAL A 5 2.12 -4.42 -11.78
N GLU A 6 2.01 -5.09 -10.63
CA GLU A 6 1.06 -4.75 -9.58
C GLU A 6 1.41 -3.43 -8.90
N VAL A 7 0.36 -2.76 -8.42
CA VAL A 7 0.45 -1.56 -7.60
C VAL A 7 -0.28 -1.84 -6.30
N TRP A 8 0.41 -1.70 -5.18
CA TRP A 8 -0.13 -2.00 -3.87
C TRP A 8 -0.42 -0.72 -3.11
N VAL A 9 -1.63 -0.59 -2.58
CA VAL A 9 -2.10 0.66 -1.96
C VAL A 9 -2.75 0.33 -0.62
N SER A 10 -2.44 1.09 0.43
CA SER A 10 -3.09 0.90 1.74
C SER A 10 -4.61 1.07 1.63
N ALA A 11 -5.37 0.28 2.39
CA ALA A 11 -6.84 0.31 2.35
C ALA A 11 -7.46 1.63 2.84
N ILE A 12 -6.67 2.49 3.48
CA ILE A 12 -7.11 3.71 4.15
C ILE A 12 -6.56 4.98 3.49
N GLU A 13 -6.08 4.88 2.26
CA GLU A 13 -5.59 6.04 1.51
C GLU A 13 -6.69 7.09 1.28
N HIS A 14 -6.27 8.35 1.12
CA HIS A 14 -7.18 9.43 0.75
C HIS A 14 -7.85 9.13 -0.62
N PRO A 15 -9.12 9.51 -0.85
CA PRO A 15 -9.83 9.23 -2.10
C PRO A 15 -9.07 9.67 -3.36
N CYS A 16 -8.27 10.75 -3.31
CA CYS A 16 -7.46 11.17 -4.45
C CYS A 16 -6.44 10.12 -4.88
N VAL A 17 -5.94 9.28 -3.97
CA VAL A 17 -5.03 8.17 -4.27
C VAL A 17 -5.84 6.94 -4.70
N LEU A 18 -6.89 6.58 -3.94
CA LEU A 18 -7.70 5.39 -4.22
C LEU A 18 -8.39 5.44 -5.58
N GLU A 19 -9.05 6.56 -5.91
CA GLU A 19 -9.77 6.70 -7.17
C GLU A 19 -8.81 6.75 -8.37
N THR A 20 -7.69 7.46 -8.23
CA THR A 20 -6.63 7.48 -9.23
C THR A 20 -6.07 6.07 -9.45
N ALA A 21 -5.80 5.34 -8.38
CA ALA A 21 -5.26 3.98 -8.47
C ALA A 21 -6.25 3.02 -9.12
N ARG A 22 -7.55 3.11 -8.77
CA ARG A 22 -8.62 2.31 -9.38
C ARG A 22 -8.73 2.58 -10.88
N LEU A 23 -8.72 3.85 -11.27
CA LEU A 23 -8.84 4.28 -12.66
C LEU A 23 -7.67 3.80 -13.53
N HIS A 24 -6.44 3.91 -13.05
CA HIS A 24 -5.24 3.66 -13.86
C HIS A 24 -4.70 2.22 -13.77
N PHE A 25 -4.94 1.52 -12.67
CA PHE A 25 -4.36 0.19 -12.44
C PHE A 25 -5.39 -0.94 -12.51
N GLY A 26 -6.68 -0.68 -12.26
CA GLY A 26 -7.75 -1.68 -12.40
C GLY A 26 -7.41 -3.00 -11.70
N LYS A 27 -7.30 -4.10 -12.46
CA LYS A 27 -6.98 -5.45 -11.94
C LYS A 27 -5.57 -5.58 -11.31
N ARG A 28 -4.65 -4.66 -11.67
CA ARG A 28 -3.28 -4.61 -11.12
C ARG A 28 -3.22 -3.93 -9.76
N LEU A 29 -4.28 -3.22 -9.35
CA LEU A 29 -4.38 -2.65 -8.01
C LEU A 29 -4.61 -3.77 -7.00
N LYS A 30 -3.72 -3.89 -6.01
CA LYS A 30 -3.93 -4.73 -4.83
C LYS A 30 -4.04 -3.84 -3.59
N MET A 31 -5.04 -4.11 -2.78
CA MET A 31 -5.21 -3.42 -1.51
C MET A 31 -4.36 -4.10 -0.43
N LEU A 32 -3.66 -3.31 0.38
CA LEU A 32 -2.95 -3.76 1.56
C LEU A 32 -3.86 -3.58 2.78
N PRO A 33 -4.01 -4.61 3.64
CA PRO A 33 -4.87 -4.54 4.80
C PRO A 33 -4.28 -3.63 5.88
N VAL A 34 -5.17 -3.18 6.77
CA VAL A 34 -4.81 -2.48 7.99
C VAL A 34 -5.33 -3.27 9.19
N THR A 35 -4.66 -3.12 10.32
CA THR A 35 -5.11 -3.65 11.61
C THR A 35 -6.39 -2.96 12.08
N SER A 36 -7.04 -3.50 13.11
CA SER A 36 -8.19 -2.85 13.77
C SER A 36 -7.87 -1.46 14.35
N GLY A 37 -6.59 -1.16 14.59
CA GLY A 37 -6.12 0.16 15.00
C GLY A 37 -5.93 1.16 13.85
N GLY A 38 -6.23 0.79 12.61
CA GLY A 38 -6.06 1.67 11.45
C GLY A 38 -4.60 1.88 11.05
N VAL A 39 -3.72 0.93 11.39
CA VAL A 39 -2.30 0.93 11.02
C VAL A 39 -2.08 -0.15 9.95
N LEU A 40 -1.31 0.16 8.90
CA LEU A 40 -0.89 -0.82 7.89
C LEU A 40 -0.35 -2.10 8.54
N ASP A 41 -0.85 -3.24 8.08
CA ASP A 41 -0.40 -4.54 8.54
C ASP A 41 0.96 -4.90 7.89
N LEU A 42 2.04 -4.69 8.65
CA LEU A 42 3.40 -4.97 8.18
C LEU A 42 3.69 -6.46 8.01
N ASP A 43 3.02 -7.33 8.77
CA ASP A 43 3.20 -8.78 8.64
C ASP A 43 2.58 -9.26 7.33
N ALA A 44 1.37 -8.80 7.02
CA ALA A 44 0.74 -9.06 5.72
C ALA A 44 1.56 -8.48 4.55
N LEU A 45 2.19 -7.31 4.73
CA LEU A 45 3.08 -6.73 3.72
C LEU A 45 4.33 -7.61 3.52
N ARG A 46 5.01 -8.03 4.60
CA ARG A 46 6.19 -8.91 4.54
C ARG A 46 5.87 -10.22 3.85
N GLU A 47 4.77 -10.86 4.22
CA GLU A 47 4.33 -12.11 3.60
C GLU A 47 4.10 -11.96 2.10
N ARG A 48 3.47 -10.86 1.67
CA ARG A 48 3.27 -10.58 0.24
C ARG A 48 4.59 -10.32 -0.49
N LEU A 49 5.47 -9.49 0.08
CA LEU A 49 6.77 -9.16 -0.50
C LEU A 49 7.70 -10.37 -0.64
N ALA A 50 7.58 -11.36 0.25
CA ALA A 50 8.32 -12.61 0.16
C ALA A 50 7.96 -13.44 -1.08
N ASN A 51 6.74 -13.26 -1.62
CA ASN A 51 6.22 -14.04 -2.75
C ASN A 51 6.28 -13.27 -4.08
N HIS A 52 5.99 -11.96 -4.07
CA HIS A 52 5.91 -11.13 -5.27
C HIS A 52 6.32 -9.69 -4.97
N ARG A 53 6.95 -9.00 -5.93
CA ARG A 53 7.31 -7.59 -5.78
C ARG A 53 6.46 -6.69 -6.69
N PRO A 54 5.74 -5.71 -6.13
CA PRO A 54 5.01 -4.73 -6.93
C PRO A 54 5.97 -3.69 -7.52
N GLY A 55 5.48 -2.92 -8.50
CA GLY A 55 6.22 -1.77 -9.03
C GLY A 55 6.06 -0.51 -8.18
N LEU A 56 5.02 -0.46 -7.34
CA LEU A 56 4.73 0.67 -6.47
C LEU A 56 4.01 0.19 -5.21
N ILE A 57 4.39 0.76 -4.07
CA ILE A 57 3.67 0.68 -2.81
C ILE A 57 3.30 2.11 -2.39
N ALA A 58 2.01 2.37 -2.16
CA ALA A 58 1.51 3.66 -1.70
C ALA A 58 0.95 3.54 -0.27
N VAL A 59 1.50 4.35 0.64
CA VAL A 59 1.13 4.43 2.05
C VAL A 59 1.16 5.90 2.47
N MET A 60 0.02 6.46 2.89
CA MET A 60 -0.09 7.78 3.51
C MET A 60 0.75 7.82 4.79
N ALA A 61 1.43 8.93 5.06
CA ALA A 61 2.23 9.05 6.28
C ALA A 61 1.37 9.11 7.56
N ALA A 62 0.19 9.70 7.46
CA ALA A 62 -0.79 9.83 8.53
C ALA A 62 -2.20 9.80 7.93
N ASN A 63 -3.14 9.19 8.64
CA ASN A 63 -4.53 9.17 8.22
C ASN A 63 -5.22 10.51 8.49
N ASN A 64 -5.85 11.08 7.46
CA ASN A 64 -6.49 12.39 7.52
C ASN A 64 -7.83 12.40 8.26
N GLU A 65 -8.39 11.24 8.61
CA GLU A 65 -9.63 11.13 9.40
C GLU A 65 -9.33 10.86 10.88
N THR A 66 -8.41 9.95 11.18
CA THR A 66 -8.13 9.49 12.56
C THR A 66 -6.85 10.08 13.16
N GLY A 67 -5.97 10.65 12.35
CA GLY A 67 -4.65 11.13 12.76
C GLY A 67 -3.61 10.02 13.03
N VAL A 68 -3.97 8.75 12.83
CA VAL A 68 -3.06 7.62 13.05
C VAL A 68 -1.86 7.69 12.11
N LEU A 69 -0.65 7.71 12.68
CA LEU A 69 0.61 7.64 11.94
C LEU A 69 0.82 6.23 11.37
N GLN A 70 1.24 6.16 10.11
CA GLN A 70 1.53 4.89 9.44
C GLN A 70 3.04 4.59 9.49
N PRO A 71 3.42 3.30 9.47
CA PRO A 71 4.82 2.85 9.53
C PRO A 71 5.51 2.96 8.16
N TRP A 72 5.48 4.16 7.55
CA TRP A 72 6.00 4.37 6.19
C TRP A 72 7.53 4.22 6.12
N ARG A 73 8.25 4.35 7.24
CA ARG A 73 9.71 4.16 7.30
C ARG A 73 10.06 2.67 7.19
N GLU A 74 9.34 1.84 7.92
CA GLU A 74 9.43 0.39 7.91
C GLU A 74 9.03 -0.16 6.52
N VAL A 75 7.99 0.42 5.90
CA VAL A 75 7.64 0.10 4.50
C VAL A 75 8.80 0.44 3.55
N ARG A 76 9.45 1.60 3.72
CA ARG A 76 10.61 1.98 2.91
C ARG A 76 11.79 1.03 3.11
N GLU A 77 12.02 0.53 4.32
CA GLU A 77 13.04 -0.47 4.61
C GLU A 77 12.73 -1.78 3.88
N LEU A 78 11.50 -2.27 3.97
CA LEU A 78 11.03 -3.46 3.26
C LEU A 78 11.13 -3.34 1.73
N CYS A 79 10.93 -2.14 1.17
CA CYS A 79 11.10 -1.90 -0.26
C CYS A 79 12.58 -1.94 -0.72
N ALA A 80 13.52 -1.69 0.20
CA ALA A 80 14.95 -1.59 -0.10
C ALA A 80 15.71 -2.91 0.09
N GLU A 81 15.14 -3.87 0.83
CA GLU A 81 15.58 -5.28 0.89
C GLU A 81 15.46 -5.95 -0.49
#